data_AF-R7A2N8-F1
#
_entry.id   AF-R7A2N8-F1
#
_cell.length_a   1.000
_cell.length_b   1.000
_cell.length_c   1.000
_cell.angle_alpha   90.00
_cell.angle_beta   90.00
_cell.angle_gamma   90.00
#
_symmetry.space_group_name_H-M   'P 1'
#
loop_
_entity.id
_entity.type
_entity.pdbx_description
1 polymer ?
#
loop_
_entity_poly.entity_id
_entity_poly.type
_entity_poly.pdbx_seq_one_letter_code
_entity_poly.pdbx_strand_id
1 'polypeptide(L)'
;MAQLFKDAGADYFLKEDTHSGGVSLDFETVYSQAAYADYWRIVNSYKGKFSYEALQAEDVRYADFQAFKKKQVIYCNMSEKPFYESMPMEPEVVLADLIAIFHPQLLPDHTPRYYECLKP
;
A
#
# COMPACT_ATOMS: atom_id res chain seq x y z
N MET A 1 10.92 -0.94 6.43
CA MET A 1 9.67 -0.40 5.83
C MET A 1 9.26 0.96 6.41
N ALA A 2 9.13 1.13 7.74
CA ALA A 2 8.72 2.40 8.35
C ALA A 2 9.65 3.60 7.98
N GLN A 3 10.97 3.37 7.88
CA GLN A 3 11.93 4.36 7.38
C GLN A 3 11.60 4.79 5.93
N LEU A 4 11.38 3.84 5.01
CA LEU A 4 11.01 4.14 3.61
C LEU A 4 9.75 5.00 3.48
N PHE A 5 8.71 4.77 4.30
CA PHE A 5 7.53 5.64 4.28
C PHE A 5 7.86 7.06 4.73
N LYS A 6 8.69 7.20 5.77
CA LYS A 6 9.16 8.50 6.26
C LYS A 6 10.02 9.22 5.22
N ASP A 7 10.94 8.52 4.56
CA ASP A 7 11.75 9.07 3.47
C ASP A 7 10.91 9.47 2.25
N ALA A 8 9.79 8.76 2.00
CA ALA A 8 8.81 9.12 0.99
C ALA A 8 7.90 10.31 1.38
N GLY A 9 8.07 10.87 2.59
CA GLY A 9 7.24 11.97 3.11
C GLY A 9 5.89 11.54 3.69
N ALA A 10 5.65 10.24 3.90
CA ALA A 10 4.40 9.73 4.46
C ALA A 10 4.49 9.49 5.98
N ASP A 11 3.44 9.88 6.71
CA ASP A 11 3.30 9.53 8.13
C ASP A 11 2.67 8.13 8.25
N TYR A 12 3.48 7.14 8.61
CA TYR A 12 3.03 5.76 8.77
C TYR A 12 2.45 5.54 10.17
N PHE A 13 1.18 5.12 10.26
CA PHE A 13 0.46 5.01 11.54
C PHE A 13 1.06 3.98 12.53
N LEU A 14 1.79 2.96 12.03
CA LEU A 14 2.50 1.96 12.86
C LEU A 14 3.98 2.32 13.09
N LYS A 15 4.37 3.60 13.01
CA LYS A 15 5.78 4.02 13.19
C LYS A 15 6.38 3.68 14.57
N GLU A 16 5.53 3.49 15.57
CA GLU A 16 5.92 3.15 16.95
C GLU A 16 5.81 1.66 17.26
N ASP A 17 5.31 0.85 16.32
CA ASP A 17 5.21 -0.60 16.54
C ASP A 17 6.58 -1.26 16.31
N THR A 18 7.20 -1.69 17.40
CA THR A 18 8.53 -2.35 17.40
C THR A 18 8.50 -3.79 16.89
N HIS A 19 7.32 -4.33 16.53
CA HIS A 19 7.25 -5.68 15.97
C HIS A 19 7.75 -5.71 14.53
N SER A 20 8.80 -6.49 14.30
CA SER A 20 9.24 -6.87 12.97
C SER A 20 8.38 -8.04 12.49
N GLY A 21 7.39 -7.75 11.65
CA GLY A 21 6.45 -8.74 11.11
C GLY A 21 5.04 -8.17 11.07
N GLY A 22 4.24 -8.56 10.07
CA GLY A 22 2.88 -8.07 9.91
C GLY A 22 2.08 -8.28 11.20
N VAL A 23 1.61 -7.19 11.82
CA VAL A 23 0.73 -7.26 12.98
C VAL A 23 -0.66 -7.64 12.48
N SER A 24 -1.17 -8.77 12.95
CA SER A 24 -2.57 -9.14 12.78
C SER A 24 -3.40 -8.29 13.75
N LEU A 25 -3.84 -7.12 13.30
CA LEU A 25 -4.77 -6.27 14.06
C LEU A 25 -6.20 -6.78 13.89
N ASP A 26 -6.99 -6.74 14.96
CA ASP A 26 -8.43 -6.95 14.89
C ASP A 26 -9.07 -5.96 13.93
N PHE A 27 -10.09 -6.43 13.19
CA PHE A 27 -10.76 -5.65 12.14
C PHE A 27 -11.27 -4.30 12.65
N GLU A 28 -11.78 -4.23 13.89
CA GLU A 28 -12.26 -2.98 14.50
C GLU A 28 -11.15 -1.95 14.68
N THR A 29 -9.94 -2.39 15.07
CA THR A 29 -8.76 -1.54 15.21
C THR A 29 -8.29 -1.03 13.85
N VAL A 30 -8.27 -1.91 12.85
CA VAL A 30 -7.95 -1.52 11.46
C VAL A 30 -9.00 -0.54 10.94
N TYR A 31 -10.29 -0.80 11.14
CA TYR A 31 -11.36 0.09 10.70
C TYR A 31 -11.25 1.47 11.36
N SER A 32 -11.08 1.54 12.68
CA SER A 32 -11.02 2.81 13.40
C SER A 32 -9.79 3.66 13.01
N GLN A 33 -8.67 3.06 12.62
CA GLN A 33 -7.44 3.77 12.29
C GLN A 33 -7.25 3.97 10.78
N ALA A 34 -7.53 2.95 9.98
CA ALA A 34 -7.32 2.96 8.53
C ALA A 34 -8.48 3.58 7.74
N ALA A 35 -9.69 3.71 8.32
CA ALA A 35 -10.79 4.39 7.63
C ALA A 35 -10.46 5.84 7.26
N TYR A 36 -9.63 6.51 8.06
CA TYR A 36 -9.19 7.90 7.84
C TYR A 36 -7.87 8.02 7.07
N ALA A 37 -7.20 6.91 6.74
CA ALA A 37 -5.94 6.97 6.02
C ALA A 37 -6.15 7.45 4.58
N ASP A 38 -5.32 8.40 4.13
CA ASP A 38 -5.37 8.88 2.75
C ASP A 38 -4.92 7.81 1.75
N TYR A 39 -3.92 7.02 2.11
CA TYR A 39 -3.43 5.91 1.30
C TYR A 39 -3.55 4.60 2.05
N TRP A 40 -3.99 3.56 1.34
CA TRP A 40 -4.08 2.22 1.91
C TRP A 40 -3.25 1.24 1.10
N ARG A 41 -2.23 0.67 1.75
CA ARG A 41 -1.32 -0.30 1.12
C ARG A 41 -1.80 -1.73 1.34
N ILE A 42 -2.01 -2.45 0.24
CA ILE A 42 -2.39 -3.85 0.19
C ILE A 42 -1.27 -4.64 -0.48
N VAL A 43 -0.85 -5.73 0.16
CA VAL A 43 0.13 -6.66 -0.38
C VAL A 43 -0.47 -8.04 -0.25
N ASN A 44 -0.80 -8.68 -1.36
CA ASN A 44 -1.38 -10.03 -1.35
C ASN A 44 -0.85 -10.84 -2.54
N SER A 45 -1.26 -12.11 -2.60
CA SER A 45 -0.94 -13.04 -3.68
C SER A 45 -2.20 -13.36 -4.48
N TYR A 46 -2.86 -12.33 -5.01
CA TYR A 46 -4.09 -12.52 -5.78
C TYR A 46 -3.79 -13.03 -7.20
N LYS A 47 -4.51 -14.07 -7.62
CA LYS A 47 -4.38 -14.59 -8.99
C LYS A 47 -5.23 -13.76 -9.94
N GLY A 48 -4.57 -13.01 -10.81
CA GLY A 48 -5.20 -12.14 -11.80
C GLY A 48 -5.21 -10.67 -11.39
N LYS A 49 -6.09 -9.87 -12.00
CA LYS A 49 -6.12 -8.42 -11.78
C LYS A 49 -6.92 -8.11 -10.52
N PHE A 50 -6.23 -7.68 -9.46
CA PHE A 50 -6.89 -7.14 -8.27
C PHE A 50 -7.50 -5.77 -8.61
N SER A 51 -8.75 -5.54 -8.20
CA SER A 51 -9.50 -4.31 -8.48
C SER A 51 -10.27 -3.87 -7.24
N TYR A 52 -10.80 -2.65 -7.26
CA TYR A 52 -11.68 -2.17 -6.19
C TYR A 52 -12.92 -3.06 -6.00
N GLU A 53 -13.42 -3.66 -7.08
CA GLU A 53 -14.54 -4.62 -7.01
C GLU A 53 -14.12 -5.90 -6.28
N ALA A 54 -12.91 -6.42 -6.58
CA ALA A 54 -12.38 -7.58 -5.88
C ALA A 54 -12.19 -7.28 -4.38
N LEU A 55 -11.66 -6.10 -4.05
CA LEU A 55 -11.49 -5.65 -2.66
C LEU A 55 -12.83 -5.47 -1.93
N GLN A 56 -13.84 -4.88 -2.58
CA GLN A 56 -15.18 -4.73 -2.01
C GLN A 56 -15.90 -6.08 -1.86
N ALA A 57 -15.62 -7.04 -2.75
CA ALA A 57 -16.15 -8.39 -2.66
C ALA A 57 -15.53 -9.18 -1.48
N GLU A 58 -14.30 -8.86 -1.07
CA GLU A 58 -13.73 -9.41 0.17
C GLU A 58 -14.46 -8.87 1.42
N ASP A 59 -14.69 -7.55 1.50
CA ASP A 59 -15.49 -6.94 2.55
C ASP A 59 -16.13 -5.63 2.10
N VAL A 60 -17.46 -5.55 2.18
CA VAL A 60 -18.22 -4.35 1.79
C VAL A 60 -17.85 -3.13 2.63
N ARG A 61 -17.34 -3.32 3.84
CA ARG A 61 -16.92 -2.24 4.75
C ARG A 61 -15.67 -1.52 4.25
N TYR A 62 -14.85 -2.17 3.42
CA TYR A 62 -13.69 -1.52 2.81
C TYR A 62 -14.07 -0.40 1.85
N ALA A 63 -15.28 -0.45 1.28
CA ALA A 63 -15.81 0.63 0.46
C ALA A 63 -16.00 1.95 1.25
N ASP A 64 -16.05 1.88 2.58
CA ASP A 64 -16.20 3.06 3.43
C ASP A 64 -14.88 3.81 3.66
N PHE A 65 -13.74 3.18 3.40
CA PHE A 65 -12.42 3.74 3.71
C PHE A 65 -12.13 4.94 2.81
N GLN A 66 -11.51 5.98 3.38
CA GLN A 66 -11.14 7.19 2.66
C GLN A 66 -10.24 6.87 1.46
N ALA A 67 -9.22 6.02 1.63
CA ALA A 67 -8.37 5.57 0.53
C ALA A 67 -9.15 4.83 -0.58
N PHE A 68 -10.18 4.04 -0.24
CA PHE A 68 -11.01 3.37 -1.24
C PHE A 68 -11.83 4.39 -2.05
N LYS A 69 -12.49 5.32 -1.35
CA LYS A 69 -13.32 6.38 -1.95
C LYS A 69 -12.49 7.32 -2.83
N LYS A 70 -11.29 7.69 -2.39
CA LYS A 70 -10.36 8.55 -3.13
C LYS A 70 -9.55 7.80 -4.20
N LYS A 71 -9.73 6.49 -4.35
CA LYS A 71 -8.96 5.63 -5.28
C LYS A 71 -7.45 5.70 -5.04
N GLN A 72 -7.06 5.77 -3.77
CA GLN A 72 -5.68 5.83 -3.28
C GLN A 72 -5.24 4.51 -2.63
N VAL A 73 -5.69 3.39 -3.19
CA VAL A 73 -5.24 2.06 -2.75
C VAL A 73 -3.97 1.68 -3.51
N ILE A 74 -2.90 1.46 -2.76
CA ILE A 74 -1.59 1.03 -3.27
C ILE A 74 -1.55 -0.48 -3.19
N TYR A 75 -1.30 -1.14 -4.31
CA TYR A 75 -1.32 -2.58 -4.42
C TYR A 75 0.01 -3.14 -4.88
N CYS A 76 0.41 -4.27 -4.30
CA CYS A 76 1.53 -5.08 -4.76
C CYS A 76 1.12 -6.55 -4.79
N ASN A 77 1.24 -7.15 -5.98
CA ASN A 77 0.98 -8.57 -6.16
C ASN A 77 2.27 -9.36 -5.94
N MET A 78 2.33 -10.10 -4.84
CA MET A 78 3.47 -10.96 -4.52
C MET A 78 3.57 -12.21 -5.40
N SER A 79 2.48 -12.60 -6.08
CA SER A 79 2.54 -13.69 -7.07
C SER A 79 3.20 -13.27 -8.37
N GLU A 80 3.18 -11.96 -8.69
CA GLU A 80 3.83 -11.42 -9.90
C GLU A 80 5.21 -10.86 -9.60
N LYS A 81 5.42 -10.35 -8.38
CA LYS A 81 6.62 -9.61 -8.01
C LYS A 81 7.25 -10.22 -6.74
N PRO A 82 8.53 -10.63 -6.76
CA PRO A 82 9.22 -11.18 -5.59
C PRO A 82 9.59 -10.05 -4.61
N PHE A 83 8.58 -9.40 -4.04
CA PHE A 83 8.73 -8.20 -3.22
C PHE A 83 9.61 -8.45 -1.99
N TYR A 84 9.35 -9.51 -1.21
CA TYR A 84 10.14 -9.79 -0.01
C TYR A 84 11.59 -10.19 -0.29
N GLU A 85 11.84 -10.82 -1.43
CA GLU A 85 13.18 -11.25 -1.83
C GLU A 85 13.98 -10.09 -2.42
N SER A 86 13.33 -9.20 -3.17
CA SER A 86 14.01 -8.12 -3.89
C SER A 86 14.08 -6.80 -3.12
N MET A 87 13.12 -6.52 -2.23
CA MET A 87 13.12 -5.30 -1.40
C MET A 87 14.44 -5.03 -0.67
N PRO A 88 15.13 -6.00 -0.05
CA PRO A 88 16.42 -5.74 0.59
C PRO A 88 17.54 -5.42 -0.41
N MET A 89 17.40 -5.83 -1.67
CA MET A 89 18.39 -5.61 -2.74
C MET A 89 18.11 -4.32 -3.55
N GLU A 90 16.85 -3.89 -3.66
CA GLU A 90 16.40 -2.73 -4.44
C GLU A 90 15.48 -1.79 -3.60
N PRO A 91 15.91 -1.32 -2.40
CA PRO A 91 15.07 -0.48 -1.54
C PRO A 91 14.75 0.89 -2.16
N GLU A 92 15.66 1.44 -2.97
CA GLU A 92 15.45 2.69 -3.71
C GLU A 92 14.31 2.59 -4.73
N VAL A 93 14.09 1.42 -5.32
CA VAL A 93 13.00 1.21 -6.28
C VAL A 93 11.65 1.22 -5.56
N VAL A 94 11.57 0.56 -4.41
CA VAL A 94 10.38 0.59 -3.55
C VAL A 94 10.10 2.01 -3.08
N LEU A 95 11.14 2.76 -2.72
CA LEU A 95 11.01 4.16 -2.32
C LEU A 95 10.48 5.03 -3.48
N ALA A 96 11.05 4.89 -4.67
CA ALA A 96 10.65 5.64 -5.85
C ALA A 96 9.19 5.40 -6.23
N ASP A 97 8.70 4.15 -6.14
CA ASP A 97 7.29 3.83 -6.34
C ASP A 97 6.38 4.59 -5.36
N LEU A 98 6.74 4.60 -4.07
CA LEU A 98 5.97 5.32 -3.06
C LEU A 98 5.98 6.83 -3.30
N ILE A 99 7.14 7.41 -3.63
CA ILE A 99 7.25 8.84 -3.94
C ILE A 99 6.41 9.18 -5.17
N ALA A 100 6.44 8.38 -6.22
CA ALA A 100 5.64 8.61 -7.42
C ALA A 100 4.13 8.55 -7.12
N ILE A 101 3.70 7.70 -6.18
CA ILE A 101 2.31 7.60 -5.76
C ILE A 101 1.87 8.76 -4.87
N PHE A 102 2.69 9.15 -3.89
CA PHE A 102 2.37 10.23 -2.96
C PHE A 102 2.55 11.62 -3.58
N HIS A 103 3.52 11.72 -4.49
CA HIS A 103 3.95 12.96 -5.12
C HIS A 103 4.19 12.74 -6.62
N PRO A 104 3.15 12.45 -7.42
CA PRO A 104 3.30 12.21 -8.86
C PRO A 104 3.92 13.39 -9.62
N GLN A 105 3.83 14.60 -9.07
CA GLN A 105 4.47 15.79 -9.63
C GLN A 105 6.02 15.78 -9.53
N LEU A 106 6.59 15.02 -8.58
CA LEU A 106 8.04 14.91 -8.43
C LEU A 106 8.64 13.88 -9.38
N LEU A 107 7.85 12.88 -9.79
CA LEU A 107 8.28 11.74 -10.58
C LEU A 107 7.22 11.41 -11.68
N PRO A 108 6.99 12.33 -12.64
CA PRO A 108 5.93 12.16 -13.64
C PRO A 108 6.18 11.01 -14.63
N ASP A 109 7.44 10.70 -14.92
CA ASP A 109 7.85 9.63 -15.84
C ASP A 109 8.23 8.32 -15.11
N HIS A 110 7.97 8.22 -13.81
CA HIS A 110 8.32 7.03 -13.04
C HIS A 110 7.40 5.86 -13.39
N THR A 111 8.02 4.72 -13.73
CA THR A 111 7.31 3.49 -14.01
C THR A 111 7.30 2.62 -12.75
N PRO A 112 6.13 2.38 -12.13
CA PRO A 112 6.05 1.61 -10.90
C PRO A 112 6.56 0.18 -11.09
N ARG A 113 7.51 -0.26 -10.26
CA ARG A 113 8.04 -1.63 -10.35
C ARG A 113 7.35 -2.58 -9.40
N TYR A 114 7.20 -2.24 -8.14
CA TYR A 114 6.56 -3.06 -7.10
C TYR A 114 5.16 -2.58 -6.77
N TYR A 115 5.03 -1.31 -6.39
CA TYR A 115 3.78 -0.71 -5.94
C TYR A 115 3.11 0.08 -7.04
N GLU A 116 1.82 -0.15 -7.24
CA GLU A 116 1.01 0.59 -8.18
C GLU A 116 -0.33 0.96 -7.54
N CYS A 117 -0.89 2.12 -7.90
CA CYS A 117 -2.26 2.43 -7.51
C CYS A 117 -3.22 1.50 -8.24
N LEU A 118 -4.20 0.95 -7.50
CA LEU A 118 -5.27 0.20 -8.12
C LEU A 118 -5.98 1.08 -9.14
N LYS A 119 -6.15 0.52 -10.34
CA LYS A 119 -6.87 1.18 -11.41
C LYS A 119 -8.37 1.19 -11.04
N PRO A 120 -9.07 2.32 -11.25
CA PRO A 120 -10.51 2.39 -11.06
C PRO A 120 -11.26 1.42 -11.98
#